data_AF-A0A940FID5-F1
#
_entry.id   AF-A0A940FID5-F1
#
_cell.length_a   1.000
_cell.length_b   1.000
_cell.length_c   1.000
_cell.angle_alpha   90.00
_cell.angle_beta   90.00
_cell.angle_gamma   90.00
#
_symmetry.space_group_name_H-M   'P 1'
#
loop_
_entity.id
_entity.type
_entity.pdbx_description
1 polymer ?
#
loop_
_entity_poly.entity_id
_entity_poly.type
_entity_poly.pdbx_seq_one_letter_code
_entity_poly.pdbx_strand_id
1 'polypeptide(L)'
;NKEAYVETCSSIGMVLWNHRMNMLYGDAKYANVIERTLYNALLAGESLDGRKFFYTNVLESDGNRHRGEKYGIACCPSNMARFIPSVGSYIYSEKGNELLVNLFIGSETKLSLNNTPATITQKTEYPFDGKVTISVDPSVAVDGKIKIRIPDWCKSYTATLNGKNVKSSTLDNGYLTLNKKWNKGDVIALNFDMPVNVVESDPNVVTNAGRRAIQRGPIVYCVEQVDNKGIDLNNLELSSKNKFTVINGDGILAGTKKLQTTVGKNKITFVPYYAWENRESGKMLVWVKYSK
;
A
#
# COMPACT_ATOMS: atom_id res chain seq x y z
N ASN A 1 13.48 -15.02 -6.23
CA ASN A 1 12.41 -14.81 -5.24
C ASN A 1 12.68 -15.51 -3.91
N LYS A 2 13.06 -16.80 -3.89
CA LYS A 2 13.48 -17.54 -2.67
C LYS A 2 14.67 -16.96 -1.91
N GLU A 3 15.63 -16.41 -2.65
CA GLU A 3 16.89 -15.88 -2.13
C GLU A 3 16.85 -14.36 -1.93
N ALA A 4 15.68 -13.74 -2.10
CA ALA A 4 15.54 -12.30 -1.96
C ALA A 4 15.87 -11.89 -0.51
N TYR A 5 16.83 -10.98 -0.34
CA TYR A 5 17.23 -10.53 1.00
C TYR A 5 16.19 -9.58 1.60
N VAL A 6 15.86 -8.49 0.90
CA VAL A 6 14.80 -7.51 1.22
C VAL A 6 14.68 -7.29 2.73
N GLU A 7 15.75 -6.78 3.33
CA GLU A 7 15.82 -6.62 4.77
C GLU A 7 14.75 -5.64 5.26
N THR A 8 14.12 -5.90 6.41
CA THR A 8 13.14 -4.98 7.01
C THR A 8 13.75 -3.58 7.23
N CYS A 9 15.00 -3.48 7.70
CA CYS A 9 15.69 -2.19 7.83
C CYS A 9 15.90 -1.48 6.48
N SER A 10 16.17 -2.22 5.41
CA SER A 10 16.28 -1.63 4.07
C SER A 10 14.95 -1.06 3.58
N SER A 11 13.83 -1.73 3.90
CA SER A 11 12.48 -1.24 3.62
C SER A 11 12.17 0.06 4.38
N ILE A 12 12.56 0.15 5.65
CA ILE A 12 12.48 1.41 6.42
C ILE A 12 13.34 2.50 5.75
N GLY A 13 14.57 2.16 5.36
CA GLY A 13 15.47 3.07 4.64
C GLY A 13 14.84 3.60 3.34
N MET A 14 14.15 2.75 2.59
CA MET A 14 13.43 3.15 1.38
C MET A 14 12.31 4.15 1.65
N VAL A 15 11.54 3.98 2.73
CA VAL A 15 10.53 4.98 3.13
C VAL A 15 11.19 6.31 3.50
N LEU A 16 12.24 6.27 4.32
CA LEU A 16 12.97 7.46 4.78
C LEU A 16 13.61 8.24 3.61
N TRP A 17 14.15 7.53 2.62
CA TRP A 17 14.73 8.11 1.42
C TRP A 17 13.67 8.78 0.56
N ASN A 18 12.62 8.02 0.20
CA ASN A 18 11.59 8.53 -0.69
C ASN A 18 10.78 9.66 -0.06
N HIS A 19 10.64 9.70 1.26
CA HIS A 19 10.04 10.84 1.94
C HIS A 19 10.85 12.13 1.75
N ARG A 20 12.17 12.08 1.93
CA ARG A 20 13.05 13.23 1.66
C ARG A 20 13.00 13.67 0.20
N MET A 21 12.99 12.71 -0.73
CA MET A 21 12.87 12.99 -2.16
C MET A 21 11.51 13.61 -2.51
N ASN A 22 10.43 13.16 -1.88
CA ASN A 22 9.12 13.75 -2.06
C ASN A 22 9.05 15.19 -1.54
N MET A 23 9.60 15.48 -0.35
CA MET A 23 9.67 16.86 0.16
C MET A 23 10.49 17.78 -0.76
N LEU A 24 11.60 17.28 -1.31
CA LEU A 24 12.46 18.06 -2.18
C LEU A 24 11.82 18.36 -3.54
N TYR A 25 11.30 17.33 -4.22
CA TYR A 25 10.82 17.45 -5.59
C TYR A 25 9.31 17.71 -5.71
N GLY A 26 8.52 17.28 -4.73
CA GLY A 26 7.06 17.32 -4.79
C GLY A 26 6.48 16.43 -5.89
N ASP A 27 7.11 15.28 -6.13
CA ASP A 27 6.73 14.29 -7.16
C ASP A 27 6.13 13.03 -6.51
N ALA A 28 4.94 12.64 -6.96
CA ALA A 28 4.14 11.56 -6.40
C ALA A 28 4.81 10.19 -6.56
N LYS A 29 5.72 10.01 -7.52
CA LYS A 29 6.41 8.73 -7.72
C LYS A 29 7.16 8.27 -6.48
N TYR A 30 7.71 9.22 -5.71
CA TYR A 30 8.38 8.92 -4.45
C TYR A 30 7.37 8.46 -3.39
N ALA A 31 6.22 9.11 -3.28
CA ALA A 31 5.15 8.69 -2.39
C ALA A 31 4.52 7.34 -2.79
N ASN A 32 4.49 6.99 -4.08
CA ASN A 32 4.10 5.65 -4.54
C ASN A 32 5.07 4.57 -4.03
N VAL A 33 6.38 4.86 -4.00
CA VAL A 33 7.37 3.93 -3.41
C VAL A 33 7.20 3.84 -1.90
N ILE A 34 6.96 4.95 -1.20
CA ILE A 34 6.64 4.93 0.24
C ILE A 34 5.45 4.01 0.50
N GLU A 35 4.34 4.20 -0.21
CA GLU A 35 3.12 3.40 -0.07
C GLU A 35 3.38 1.92 -0.35
N ARG A 36 4.03 1.61 -1.49
CA ARG A 36 4.35 0.22 -1.86
C ARG A 36 5.23 -0.47 -0.82
N THR A 37 6.26 0.21 -0.32
CA THR A 37 7.15 -0.38 0.68
C THR A 37 6.45 -0.53 2.03
N LEU A 38 5.72 0.50 2.48
CA LEU A 38 5.01 0.51 3.75
C LEU A 38 3.99 -0.61 3.84
N TYR A 39 3.05 -0.70 2.88
CA TYR A 39 1.95 -1.69 2.94
C TYR A 39 2.36 -3.13 2.58
N ASN A 40 3.61 -3.36 2.16
CA ASN A 40 4.07 -4.68 1.73
C ASN A 40 5.32 -5.12 2.48
N ALA A 41 6.51 -4.86 1.92
CA ALA A 41 7.77 -5.40 2.43
C ALA A 41 8.10 -4.97 3.86
N LEU A 42 7.71 -3.76 4.26
CA LEU A 42 7.93 -3.26 5.62
C LEU A 42 7.03 -3.98 6.62
N LEU A 43 5.70 -3.97 6.41
CA LEU A 43 4.76 -4.65 7.31
C LEU A 43 4.92 -6.17 7.31
N ALA A 44 5.41 -6.78 6.23
CA ALA A 44 5.77 -8.20 6.23
C ALA A 44 6.82 -8.53 7.30
N GLY A 45 7.67 -7.55 7.64
CA GLY A 45 8.76 -7.65 8.61
C GLY A 45 8.31 -7.89 10.06
N GLU A 46 7.03 -7.77 10.39
CA GLU A 46 6.50 -7.89 11.74
C GLU A 46 5.21 -8.75 11.73
N SER A 47 5.02 -9.60 12.73
CA SER A 47 3.77 -10.36 12.89
C SER A 47 2.62 -9.44 13.27
N LEU A 48 1.39 -9.84 12.96
CA LEU A 48 0.21 -9.01 13.21
C LEU A 48 -0.03 -8.71 14.70
N ASP A 49 0.52 -9.54 15.59
CA ASP A 49 0.49 -9.34 17.05
C ASP A 49 1.70 -8.55 17.58
N GLY A 50 2.64 -8.15 16.71
CA GLY A 50 3.85 -7.37 17.05
C GLY A 50 4.93 -8.13 17.83
N ARG A 51 4.87 -9.47 17.89
CA ARG A 51 5.77 -10.27 18.75
C ARG A 51 6.96 -10.90 18.02
N LYS A 52 6.83 -11.14 16.72
CA LYS A 52 7.84 -11.82 15.91
C LYS A 52 8.17 -10.96 14.71
N PHE A 53 9.41 -11.04 14.25
CA PHE A 53 9.92 -10.21 13.16
C PHE A 53 10.56 -11.07 12.09
N PHE A 54 10.61 -10.60 10.84
CA PHE A 54 11.54 -11.09 9.83
C PHE A 54 12.76 -10.17 9.77
N TYR A 55 13.94 -10.77 9.62
CA TYR A 55 15.10 -10.03 9.14
C TYR A 55 15.03 -9.85 7.63
N THR A 56 14.80 -10.95 6.90
CA THR A 56 14.70 -10.99 5.43
C THR A 56 13.28 -11.27 4.97
N ASN A 57 12.81 -10.55 3.94
CA ASN A 57 11.44 -10.65 3.45
C ASN A 57 11.41 -11.26 2.04
N VAL A 58 11.36 -12.60 1.99
CA VAL A 58 11.36 -13.35 0.72
C VAL A 58 10.05 -13.17 -0.04
N LEU A 59 10.07 -13.33 -1.37
CA LEU A 59 8.88 -13.34 -2.22
C LEU A 59 8.41 -14.77 -2.58
N GLU A 60 9.12 -15.77 -2.08
CA GLU A 60 8.83 -17.19 -2.25
C GLU A 60 9.44 -17.99 -1.10
N SER A 61 8.70 -18.94 -0.55
CA SER A 61 9.13 -19.81 0.55
C SER A 61 8.69 -21.25 0.30
N ASP A 62 9.55 -22.22 0.63
CA ASP A 62 9.20 -23.65 0.64
C ASP A 62 8.62 -24.10 2.00
N GLY A 63 8.35 -23.17 2.92
CA GLY A 63 7.85 -23.45 4.26
C GLY A 63 8.90 -23.48 5.36
N ASN A 64 10.13 -23.05 5.05
CA ASN A 64 11.27 -23.00 5.97
C ASN A 64 11.66 -21.58 6.40
N ARG A 65 10.79 -20.59 6.15
CA ARG A 65 10.99 -19.19 6.51
C ARG A 65 9.97 -18.80 7.58
N HIS A 66 10.46 -18.41 8.74
CA HIS A 66 9.64 -18.08 9.91
C HIS A 66 10.10 -16.78 10.56
N ARG A 67 9.16 -16.02 11.12
CA ARG A 67 9.51 -14.90 11.97
C ARG A 67 10.08 -15.41 13.30
N GLY A 68 11.06 -14.68 13.82
CA GLY A 68 11.72 -14.97 15.09
C GLY A 68 11.41 -13.92 16.15
N GLU A 69 11.45 -14.33 17.42
CA GLU A 69 11.35 -13.42 18.58
C GLU A 69 12.71 -12.85 19.00
N LYS A 70 13.77 -13.62 18.77
CA LYS A 70 15.14 -13.29 19.20
C LYS A 70 16.09 -13.40 18.02
N TYR A 71 16.97 -12.41 17.92
CA TYR A 71 17.98 -12.31 16.87
C TYR A 71 19.33 -12.01 17.52
N GLY A 72 20.40 -12.65 17.02
CA GLY A 72 21.76 -12.26 17.40
C GLY A 72 22.09 -10.82 16.99
N ILE A 73 21.53 -10.36 15.87
CA ILE A 73 21.58 -8.97 15.41
C ILE A 73 20.14 -8.42 15.33
N ALA A 74 19.71 -7.68 16.34
CA ALA A 74 18.33 -7.24 16.50
C ALA A 74 18.05 -5.83 15.94
N CYS A 75 18.65 -5.48 14.79
CA CYS A 75 18.38 -4.20 14.12
C CYS A 75 16.93 -4.11 13.62
N CYS A 76 16.36 -5.17 13.06
CA CYS A 76 15.00 -5.13 12.50
C CYS A 76 13.91 -4.86 13.56
N PRO A 77 13.84 -5.59 14.69
CA PRO A 77 12.86 -5.31 15.74
C PRO A 77 12.98 -3.88 16.32
N SER A 78 14.20 -3.45 16.64
CA SER A 78 14.44 -2.11 17.21
C SER A 78 14.12 -0.98 16.21
N ASN A 79 14.40 -1.20 14.92
CA ASN A 79 14.09 -0.25 13.86
C ASN A 79 12.58 -0.17 13.58
N MET A 80 11.87 -1.30 13.63
CA MET A 80 10.40 -1.34 13.55
C MET A 80 9.74 -0.59 14.71
N ALA A 81 10.22 -0.81 15.94
CA ALA A 81 9.69 -0.17 17.14
C ALA A 81 9.73 1.37 17.09
N ARG A 82 10.77 1.97 16.49
CA ARG A 82 10.81 3.42 16.27
C ARG A 82 10.01 3.88 15.04
N PHE A 83 9.86 3.01 14.04
CA PHE A 83 9.29 3.41 12.75
C PHE A 83 7.76 3.42 12.78
N ILE A 84 7.11 2.36 13.30
CA ILE A 84 5.65 2.26 13.31
C ILE A 84 4.97 3.46 13.97
N PRO A 85 5.40 3.94 15.16
CA PRO A 85 4.82 5.13 15.78
C PRO A 85 5.01 6.42 14.96
N SER A 86 6.00 6.46 14.06
CA SER A 86 6.31 7.62 13.23
C SER A 86 5.50 7.70 11.93
N VAL A 87 4.68 6.68 11.60
CA VAL A 87 4.00 6.58 10.29
C VAL A 87 3.14 7.82 9.96
N GLY A 88 2.58 8.48 10.98
CA GLY A 88 1.82 9.72 10.82
C GLY A 88 2.59 10.85 10.12
N SER A 89 3.91 10.90 10.27
CA SER A 89 4.77 11.94 9.67
C SER A 89 4.93 11.80 8.15
N TYR A 90 4.54 10.68 7.56
CA TYR A 90 4.65 10.46 6.10
C TYR A 90 3.33 10.70 5.36
N ILE A 91 2.24 10.98 6.09
CA ILE A 91 0.91 11.20 5.50
C ILE A 91 0.89 12.49 4.69
N TYR A 92 1.51 13.55 5.23
CA TYR A 92 1.52 14.89 4.65
C TYR A 92 2.96 15.36 4.44
N SER A 93 3.15 16.31 3.53
CA SER A 93 4.40 17.04 3.37
C SER A 93 4.11 18.47 2.93
N GLU A 94 5.03 19.39 3.21
CA GLU A 94 4.92 20.79 2.80
C GLU A 94 6.04 21.13 1.82
N LYS A 95 5.71 21.85 0.74
CA LYS A 95 6.68 22.38 -0.22
C LYS A 95 6.37 23.85 -0.48
N GLY A 96 7.13 24.75 0.14
CA GLY A 96 6.75 26.16 0.18
C GLY A 96 5.39 26.32 0.85
N ASN A 97 4.42 26.93 0.16
CA ASN A 97 3.05 27.11 0.66
C ASN A 97 2.06 26.04 0.14
N GLU A 98 2.57 24.93 -0.40
CA GLU A 98 1.77 23.82 -0.92
C GLU A 98 1.68 22.68 0.10
N LEU A 99 0.46 22.22 0.38
CA LEU A 99 0.22 20.99 1.14
C LEU A 99 0.18 19.79 0.20
N LEU A 100 1.02 18.80 0.44
CA LEU A 100 1.01 17.51 -0.26
C LEU A 100 0.35 16.46 0.63
N VAL A 101 -0.73 15.87 0.14
CA VAL A 101 -1.37 14.69 0.74
C VAL A 101 -0.81 13.44 0.06
N ASN A 102 0.04 12.72 0.79
CA ASN A 102 0.82 11.61 0.27
C ASN A 102 0.21 10.25 0.60
N LEU A 103 -0.23 10.01 1.83
CA LEU A 103 -0.85 8.74 2.21
C LEU A 103 -2.31 8.93 2.57
N PHE A 104 -3.11 7.91 2.29
CA PHE A 104 -4.53 7.86 2.62
C PHE A 104 -4.71 7.02 3.86
N ILE A 105 -4.60 7.67 5.02
CA ILE A 105 -4.73 7.05 6.34
C ILE A 105 -5.68 7.92 7.14
N GLY A 106 -6.67 7.30 7.77
CA GLY A 106 -7.59 7.97 8.69
C GLY A 106 -6.80 8.75 9.74
N SER A 107 -6.93 10.07 9.73
CA SER A 107 -6.07 10.96 10.51
C SER A 107 -6.72 12.31 10.74
N GLU A 108 -6.27 13.00 11.78
CA GLU A 108 -6.54 14.40 12.01
C GLU A 108 -5.22 15.09 12.36
N THR A 109 -4.92 16.22 11.71
CA THR A 109 -3.71 16.97 11.97
C THR A 109 -3.94 18.47 11.87
N LYS A 110 -3.11 19.26 12.54
CA LYS A 110 -3.05 20.71 12.41
C LYS A 110 -1.79 21.09 11.65
N LEU A 111 -1.95 21.86 10.59
CA LEU A 111 -0.86 22.33 9.73
C LEU A 111 -1.08 23.78 9.29
N SER A 112 -0.14 24.33 8.53
CA SER A 112 -0.23 25.69 8.02
C SER A 112 -0.58 25.67 6.53
N LEU A 113 -1.72 26.25 6.15
CA LEU A 113 -2.09 26.48 4.76
C LEU A 113 -1.87 27.95 4.44
N ASN A 114 -0.82 28.27 3.67
CA ASN A 114 -0.44 29.66 3.35
C ASN A 114 -0.34 30.56 4.61
N ASN A 115 0.42 30.09 5.61
CA ASN A 115 0.60 30.74 6.93
C ASN A 115 -0.66 30.84 7.80
N THR A 116 -1.76 30.19 7.41
CA THR A 116 -2.99 30.14 8.20
C THR A 116 -3.13 28.76 8.84
N PRO A 117 -3.30 28.67 10.18
CA PRO A 117 -3.56 27.41 10.84
C PRO A 117 -4.82 26.73 10.28
N ALA A 118 -4.71 25.45 9.93
CA ALA A 118 -5.81 24.64 9.42
C ALA A 118 -5.79 23.24 10.03
N THR A 119 -6.96 22.74 10.39
CA THR A 119 -7.15 21.32 10.71
C THR A 119 -7.49 20.58 9.42
N ILE A 120 -6.79 19.48 9.15
CA ILE A 120 -7.06 18.57 8.05
C ILE A 120 -7.46 17.22 8.63
N THR A 121 -8.60 16.69 8.22
CA THR A 121 -9.11 15.39 8.68
C THR A 121 -9.35 14.47 7.50
N GLN A 122 -8.75 13.28 7.52
CA GLN A 122 -9.00 12.20 6.57
C GLN A 122 -9.89 11.13 7.19
N LYS A 123 -10.93 10.71 6.45
CA LYS A 123 -11.78 9.55 6.77
C LYS A 123 -11.78 8.59 5.59
N THR A 124 -11.39 7.34 5.83
CA THR A 124 -11.26 6.32 4.78
C THR A 124 -11.11 4.92 5.39
N GLU A 125 -11.53 3.90 4.63
CA GLU A 125 -11.24 2.48 4.89
C GLU A 125 -10.07 1.98 4.00
N TYR A 126 -9.27 2.90 3.45
CA TYR A 126 -8.01 2.60 2.78
C TYR A 126 -7.10 1.81 3.74
N PRO A 127 -6.39 0.75 3.28
CA PRO A 127 -6.12 0.36 1.90
C PRO A 127 -7.14 -0.59 1.26
N PHE A 128 -8.26 -0.89 1.91
CA PHE A 128 -9.21 -1.89 1.43
C PHE A 128 -10.37 -1.30 0.63
N ASP A 129 -10.66 -0.01 0.79
CA ASP A 129 -11.62 0.75 -0.01
C ASP A 129 -10.97 2.01 -0.58
N GLY A 130 -11.42 2.42 -1.77
CA GLY A 130 -10.85 3.56 -2.50
C GLY A 130 -11.46 4.92 -2.12
N LYS A 131 -12.49 4.96 -1.28
CA LYS A 131 -13.15 6.21 -0.87
C LYS A 131 -12.32 6.93 0.19
N VAL A 132 -11.99 8.18 -0.08
CA VAL A 132 -11.29 9.07 0.84
C VAL A 132 -12.05 10.37 0.94
N THR A 133 -12.33 10.80 2.17
CA THR A 133 -12.86 12.13 2.45
C THR A 133 -11.81 12.94 3.19
N ILE A 134 -11.51 14.14 2.70
CA ILE A 134 -10.58 15.09 3.31
C ILE A 134 -11.35 16.36 3.65
N SER A 135 -11.51 16.64 4.94
CA SER A 135 -12.07 17.89 5.45
C SER A 135 -10.96 18.92 5.67
N VAL A 136 -11.24 20.17 5.29
CA VAL A 136 -10.31 21.30 5.41
C VAL A 136 -10.97 22.38 6.28
N ASP A 137 -10.38 22.64 7.45
CA ASP A 137 -10.91 23.57 8.45
C ASP A 137 -9.87 24.63 8.81
N PRO A 138 -9.68 25.67 7.98
CA PRO A 138 -8.79 26.78 8.29
C PRO A 138 -9.40 27.68 9.38
N SER A 139 -8.54 28.33 10.19
CA SER A 139 -8.97 29.24 11.26
C SER A 139 -9.68 30.48 10.71
N VAL A 140 -9.28 30.93 9.53
CA VAL A 140 -9.92 31.97 8.71
C VAL A 140 -9.89 31.55 7.24
N ALA A 141 -10.79 32.07 6.41
CA ALA A 141 -10.78 31.73 4.99
C ALA A 141 -9.45 32.14 4.32
N VAL A 142 -8.84 31.22 3.58
CA VAL A 142 -7.47 31.39 3.06
C VAL A 142 -7.30 30.81 1.66
N ASP A 143 -6.59 31.50 0.79
CA ASP A 143 -6.14 30.95 -0.49
C ASP A 143 -4.99 29.98 -0.27
N GLY A 144 -5.12 28.76 -0.80
CA GLY A 144 -4.12 27.72 -0.60
C GLY A 144 -4.16 26.63 -1.66
N LYS A 145 -3.01 25.97 -1.84
CA LYS A 145 -2.86 24.86 -2.77
C LYS A 145 -2.75 23.54 -2.00
N ILE A 146 -3.70 22.65 -2.23
CA ILE A 146 -3.67 21.27 -1.74
C ILE A 146 -3.43 20.35 -2.93
N LYS A 147 -2.35 19.56 -2.88
CA LYS A 147 -1.95 18.59 -3.89
C LYS A 147 -2.21 17.19 -3.35
N ILE A 148 -3.11 16.46 -3.99
CA ILE A 148 -3.53 15.13 -3.54
C ILE A 148 -2.96 14.11 -4.49
N ARG A 149 -2.17 13.17 -3.97
CA ARG A 149 -1.54 12.14 -4.81
C ARG A 149 -2.60 11.33 -5.55
N ILE A 150 -2.40 11.08 -6.83
CA ILE A 150 -3.13 10.02 -7.53
C ILE A 150 -2.19 8.80 -7.59
N PRO A 151 -2.51 7.69 -6.90
CA PRO A 151 -1.63 6.52 -6.89
C PRO A 151 -1.40 5.97 -8.30
N ASP A 152 -0.17 5.51 -8.59
CA ASP A 152 0.19 4.98 -9.92
C ASP A 152 -0.57 3.71 -10.31
N TRP A 153 -1.00 2.93 -9.32
CA TRP A 153 -1.82 1.75 -9.53
C TRP A 153 -3.28 2.11 -9.90
N CYS A 154 -3.71 3.35 -9.68
CA CYS A 154 -5.08 3.81 -9.91
C CYS A 154 -5.23 4.40 -11.32
N LYS A 155 -5.89 3.67 -12.21
CA LYS A 155 -6.13 4.10 -13.60
C LYS A 155 -7.32 5.06 -13.76
N SER A 156 -8.26 5.02 -12.82
CA SER A 156 -9.50 5.78 -12.86
C SER A 156 -9.92 6.19 -11.46
N TYR A 157 -10.32 7.45 -11.29
CA TYR A 157 -10.81 7.97 -10.02
C TYR A 157 -11.84 9.07 -10.26
N THR A 158 -12.66 9.34 -9.26
CA THR A 158 -13.49 10.55 -9.21
C THR A 158 -13.05 11.46 -8.09
N ALA A 159 -13.26 12.77 -8.26
CA ALA A 159 -12.96 13.77 -7.25
C ALA A 159 -14.04 14.85 -7.25
N THR A 160 -14.51 15.23 -6.06
CA THR A 160 -15.45 16.33 -5.86
C THR A 160 -14.96 17.27 -4.75
N LEU A 161 -15.32 18.54 -4.86
CA LEU A 161 -15.17 19.55 -3.82
C LEU A 161 -16.56 20.07 -3.47
N ASN A 162 -16.99 19.87 -2.22
CA ASN A 162 -18.34 20.21 -1.75
C ASN A 162 -19.44 19.65 -2.67
N GLY A 163 -19.29 18.38 -3.10
CA GLY A 163 -20.22 17.69 -4.00
C GLY A 163 -20.14 18.09 -5.47
N LYS A 164 -19.34 19.10 -5.83
CA LYS A 164 -19.15 19.53 -7.23
C LYS A 164 -17.94 18.83 -7.83
N ASN A 165 -18.11 18.23 -9.02
CA ASN A 165 -17.03 17.55 -9.73
C ASN A 165 -15.83 18.48 -9.96
N VAL A 166 -14.64 17.99 -9.59
CA VAL A 166 -13.38 18.64 -9.93
C VAL A 166 -12.99 18.20 -11.34
N LYS A 167 -12.99 19.13 -12.30
CA LYS A 167 -12.42 18.87 -13.63
C LYS A 167 -10.89 18.80 -13.48
N SER A 168 -10.31 17.62 -13.70
CA SER A 168 -8.86 17.46 -13.77
C SER A 168 -8.42 17.74 -15.21
N SER A 169 -7.71 18.85 -15.45
CA SER A 169 -7.17 19.14 -16.78
C SER A 169 -5.86 18.39 -17.05
N THR A 170 -5.06 18.11 -16.01
CA THR A 170 -3.86 17.27 -16.03
C THR A 170 -3.34 17.10 -14.58
N LEU A 171 -2.66 15.99 -14.29
CA LEU A 171 -1.93 15.83 -13.03
C LEU A 171 -0.60 16.59 -13.08
N ASP A 172 -0.26 17.28 -12.00
CA ASP A 172 1.06 17.91 -11.82
C ASP A 172 1.95 16.97 -11.01
N ASN A 173 2.95 16.35 -11.67
CA ASN A 173 3.85 15.36 -11.07
C ASN A 173 3.11 14.25 -10.29
N GLY A 174 2.00 13.77 -10.85
CA GLY A 174 1.14 12.73 -10.26
C GLY A 174 0.21 13.22 -9.14
N TYR A 175 0.06 14.53 -8.94
CA TYR A 175 -0.90 15.10 -8.00
C TYR A 175 -2.09 15.78 -8.70
N LEU A 176 -3.29 15.55 -8.17
CA LEU A 176 -4.44 16.41 -8.39
C LEU A 176 -4.26 17.69 -7.58
N THR A 177 -4.13 18.82 -8.27
CA THR A 177 -3.88 20.11 -7.64
C THR A 177 -5.16 20.93 -7.49
N LEU A 178 -5.52 21.24 -6.25
CA LEU A 178 -6.63 22.13 -5.91
C LEU A 178 -6.08 23.46 -5.39
N ASN A 179 -6.09 24.47 -6.25
CA ASN A 179 -5.79 25.85 -5.86
C ASN A 179 -7.12 26.61 -5.66
N LYS A 180 -7.50 26.84 -4.40
CA LYS A 180 -8.82 27.36 -4.02
C LYS A 180 -8.70 28.29 -2.81
N LYS A 181 -9.76 29.08 -2.61
CA LYS A 181 -10.04 29.73 -1.33
C LYS A 181 -10.76 28.73 -0.43
N TRP A 182 -10.09 28.29 0.62
CA TRP A 182 -10.59 27.30 1.56
C TRP A 182 -11.37 27.98 2.68
N ASN A 183 -12.53 27.42 3.01
CA ASN A 183 -13.39 27.82 4.11
C ASN A 183 -13.54 26.65 5.08
N LYS A 184 -13.92 26.97 6.32
CA LYS A 184 -14.24 25.94 7.31
C LYS A 184 -15.34 25.01 6.79
N GLY A 185 -15.10 23.71 6.90
CA GLY A 185 -16.02 22.67 6.47
C GLY A 185 -15.94 22.31 4.98
N ASP A 186 -14.96 22.82 4.23
CA ASP A 186 -14.75 22.39 2.86
C ASP A 186 -14.35 20.90 2.83
N VAL A 187 -14.99 20.14 1.93
CA VAL A 187 -14.80 18.68 1.83
C VAL A 187 -14.37 18.31 0.42
N ILE A 188 -13.23 17.63 0.36
CA ILE A 188 -12.75 16.95 -0.84
C ILE A 188 -13.10 15.47 -0.70
N ALA A 189 -13.86 14.92 -1.64
CA ALA A 189 -14.15 13.49 -1.69
C ALA A 189 -13.54 12.86 -2.94
N LEU A 190 -12.75 11.80 -2.74
CA LEU A 190 -12.14 11.00 -3.80
C LEU A 190 -12.68 9.57 -3.74
N ASN A 191 -12.77 8.94 -4.91
CA ASN A 191 -12.99 7.50 -5.02
C ASN A 191 -12.01 6.92 -6.05
N PHE A 192 -11.01 6.19 -5.56
CA PHE A 192 -10.04 5.48 -6.39
C PHE A 192 -10.62 4.12 -6.81
N ASP A 193 -10.65 3.84 -8.11
CA ASP A 193 -11.01 2.49 -8.56
C ASP A 193 -9.90 1.50 -8.16
N MET A 194 -10.28 0.44 -7.45
CA MET A 194 -9.38 -0.59 -6.90
C MET A 194 -9.68 -1.98 -7.49
N PRO A 195 -9.49 -2.18 -8.80
CA PRO A 195 -9.62 -3.49 -9.40
C PRO A 195 -8.48 -4.40 -8.95
N VAL A 196 -8.68 -5.71 -9.08
CA VAL A 196 -7.58 -6.68 -8.97
C VAL A 196 -6.75 -6.59 -10.25
N ASN A 197 -5.48 -6.24 -10.10
CA ASN A 197 -4.51 -6.11 -11.18
C ASN A 197 -3.60 -7.33 -11.21
N VAL A 198 -3.42 -7.88 -12.41
CA VAL A 198 -2.39 -8.89 -12.71
C VAL A 198 -1.15 -8.14 -13.19
N VAL A 199 -0.12 -8.12 -12.37
CA VAL A 199 1.09 -7.31 -12.55
C VAL A 199 2.17 -8.14 -13.23
N GLU A 200 2.78 -7.58 -14.27
CA GLU A 200 3.97 -8.11 -14.93
C GLU A 200 5.22 -7.34 -14.52
N SER A 201 6.35 -8.03 -14.46
CA SER A 201 7.66 -7.37 -14.33
C SER A 201 8.20 -7.01 -15.71
N ASP A 202 9.19 -6.13 -15.72
CA ASP A 202 10.02 -5.90 -16.90
C ASP A 202 10.61 -7.24 -17.41
N PRO A 203 10.66 -7.49 -18.74
CA PRO A 203 11.20 -8.73 -19.31
C PRO A 203 12.65 -9.04 -18.92
N ASN A 204 13.45 -8.03 -18.55
CA ASN A 204 14.82 -8.22 -18.09
C ASN A 204 14.91 -8.86 -16.69
N VAL A 205 13.79 -8.92 -15.94
CA VAL A 205 13.72 -9.61 -14.64
C VAL A 205 13.47 -11.10 -14.87
N VAL A 206 14.52 -11.82 -15.27
CA VAL A 206 14.45 -13.24 -15.69
C VAL A 206 13.85 -14.16 -14.62
N THR A 207 14.02 -13.87 -13.34
CA THR A 207 13.45 -14.61 -12.21
C THR A 207 11.91 -14.66 -12.24
N ASN A 208 11.28 -13.68 -12.90
CA ASN A 208 9.83 -13.55 -13.02
C ASN A 208 9.32 -13.88 -14.44
N ALA A 209 10.18 -14.42 -15.31
CA ALA A 209 9.77 -14.85 -16.64
C ALA A 209 8.61 -15.86 -16.57
N GLY A 210 7.55 -15.62 -17.36
CA GLY A 210 6.34 -16.46 -17.35
C GLY A 210 5.53 -16.39 -16.03
N ARG A 211 5.77 -15.39 -15.18
CA ARG A 211 5.08 -15.22 -13.90
C ARG A 211 4.36 -13.87 -13.81
N ARG A 212 3.37 -13.80 -12.95
CA ARG A 212 2.64 -12.59 -12.59
C ARG A 212 2.43 -12.49 -11.09
N ALA A 213 2.35 -11.26 -10.58
CA ALA A 213 1.94 -10.97 -9.21
C ALA A 213 0.51 -10.42 -9.22
N ILE A 214 -0.22 -10.61 -8.11
CA ILE A 214 -1.57 -10.08 -7.95
C ILE A 214 -1.54 -8.89 -7.00
N GLN A 215 -2.17 -7.79 -7.38
CA GLN A 215 -2.21 -6.56 -6.59
C GLN A 215 -3.64 -6.00 -6.58
N ARG A 216 -4.10 -5.46 -5.45
CA ARG A 216 -5.32 -4.64 -5.37
C ARG A 216 -5.05 -3.41 -4.53
N GLY A 217 -5.30 -2.23 -5.09
CA GLY A 217 -4.88 -0.98 -4.46
C GLY A 217 -3.35 -0.99 -4.22
N PRO A 218 -2.88 -0.56 -3.04
CA PRO A 218 -1.45 -0.58 -2.71
C PRO A 218 -0.93 -1.95 -2.24
N ILE A 219 -1.82 -2.94 -2.04
CA ILE A 219 -1.49 -4.23 -1.46
C ILE A 219 -1.15 -5.24 -2.56
N VAL A 220 0.05 -5.79 -2.47
CA VAL A 220 0.49 -6.99 -3.18
C VAL A 220 -0.01 -8.22 -2.43
N TYR A 221 -0.46 -9.23 -3.16
CA TYR A 221 -1.01 -10.46 -2.63
C TYR A 221 -0.08 -11.64 -2.88
N CYS A 222 -0.18 -12.66 -2.04
CA CYS A 222 0.52 -13.94 -2.16
C CYS A 222 -0.44 -15.12 -1.96
N VAL A 223 -0.08 -16.29 -2.46
CA VAL A 223 -0.73 -17.56 -2.08
C VAL A 223 0.04 -18.20 -0.94
N GLU A 224 -0.66 -18.68 0.08
CA GLU A 224 -0.09 -19.51 1.14
C GLU A 224 -0.68 -20.92 1.11
N GLN A 225 0.13 -21.93 1.48
CA GLN A 225 -0.30 -23.33 1.49
C GLN A 225 -1.51 -23.57 2.39
N VAL A 226 -1.65 -22.82 3.48
CA VAL A 226 -2.72 -22.97 4.47
C VAL A 226 -4.12 -22.71 3.88
N ASP A 227 -4.26 -21.79 2.92
CA ASP A 227 -5.54 -21.52 2.24
C ASP A 227 -5.76 -22.37 0.98
N ASN A 228 -4.72 -23.11 0.56
CA ASN A 228 -4.66 -23.81 -0.72
C ASN A 228 -4.20 -25.28 -0.50
N LYS A 229 -4.78 -25.93 0.52
CA LYS A 229 -4.42 -27.30 0.92
C LYS A 229 -4.67 -28.29 -0.22
N GLY A 230 -3.73 -29.22 -0.44
CA GLY A 230 -3.80 -30.21 -1.51
C GLY A 230 -3.44 -29.67 -2.91
N ILE A 231 -3.08 -28.39 -3.04
CA ILE A 231 -2.65 -27.79 -4.30
C ILE A 231 -1.12 -27.65 -4.28
N ASP A 232 -0.45 -28.12 -5.33
CA ASP A 232 0.97 -27.83 -5.55
C ASP A 232 1.14 -26.40 -6.08
N LEU A 233 1.49 -25.49 -5.17
CA LEU A 233 1.68 -24.08 -5.50
C LEU A 233 2.75 -23.84 -6.58
N ASN A 234 3.76 -24.72 -6.71
CA ASN A 234 4.80 -24.56 -7.74
C ASN A 234 4.27 -24.80 -9.16
N ASN A 235 3.14 -25.50 -9.27
CA ASN A 235 2.43 -25.78 -10.51
C ASN A 235 1.11 -25.01 -10.63
N LEU A 236 0.83 -24.09 -9.69
CA LEU A 236 -0.26 -23.14 -9.84
C LEU A 236 0.03 -22.20 -11.00
N GLU A 237 -0.86 -22.23 -12.00
CA GLU A 237 -0.79 -21.39 -13.18
C GLU A 237 -2.10 -20.63 -13.36
N LEU A 238 -1.97 -19.31 -13.52
CA LEU A 238 -3.08 -18.41 -13.83
C LEU A 238 -3.10 -18.09 -15.33
N SER A 239 -4.20 -17.51 -15.78
CA SER A 239 -4.40 -17.04 -17.16
C SER A 239 -5.25 -15.77 -17.20
N SER A 240 -5.38 -15.19 -18.39
CA SER A 240 -6.28 -14.06 -18.67
C SER A 240 -7.76 -14.35 -18.38
N LYS A 241 -8.16 -15.63 -18.29
CA LYS A 241 -9.53 -16.05 -17.98
C LYS A 241 -9.85 -16.01 -16.49
N ASN A 242 -8.85 -15.98 -15.61
CA ASN A 242 -9.05 -15.98 -14.17
C ASN A 242 -9.65 -14.65 -13.71
N LYS A 243 -10.88 -14.70 -13.19
CA LYS A 243 -11.54 -13.57 -12.53
C LYS A 243 -11.35 -13.69 -11.02
N PHE A 244 -11.15 -12.55 -10.37
CA PHE A 244 -10.94 -12.49 -8.93
C PHE A 244 -12.16 -11.90 -8.24
N THR A 245 -12.55 -12.50 -7.13
CA THR A 245 -13.51 -11.94 -6.18
C THR A 245 -12.79 -11.49 -4.93
N VAL A 246 -13.23 -10.36 -4.37
CA VAL A 246 -12.72 -9.86 -3.09
C VAL A 246 -13.60 -10.44 -1.99
N ILE A 247 -12.99 -11.08 -1.00
CA ILE A 247 -13.68 -11.63 0.17
C ILE A 247 -13.05 -11.08 1.45
N ASN A 248 -13.81 -11.07 2.54
CA ASN A 248 -13.26 -10.66 3.84
C ASN A 248 -12.27 -11.70 4.36
N GLY A 249 -11.21 -11.22 5.02
CA GLY A 249 -10.36 -12.06 5.84
C GLY A 249 -11.10 -12.58 7.08
N ASP A 250 -10.59 -13.68 7.62
CA ASP A 250 -11.15 -14.44 8.73
C ASP A 250 -10.05 -14.81 9.74
N GLY A 251 -10.45 -15.18 10.96
CA GLY A 251 -9.51 -15.52 12.04
C GLY A 251 -8.52 -14.38 12.31
N ILE A 252 -7.23 -14.70 12.33
CA ILE A 252 -6.16 -13.69 12.51
C ILE A 252 -6.07 -12.66 11.37
N LEU A 253 -6.69 -12.95 10.22
CA LEU A 253 -6.77 -12.03 9.08
C LEU A 253 -8.07 -11.22 9.05
N ALA A 254 -8.88 -11.28 10.10
CA ALA A 254 -10.06 -10.43 10.22
C ALA A 254 -9.70 -8.94 10.07
N GLY A 255 -10.54 -8.18 9.37
CA GLY A 255 -10.24 -6.78 9.02
C GLY A 255 -9.41 -6.60 7.75
N THR A 256 -8.90 -7.68 7.15
CA THR A 256 -8.24 -7.63 5.83
C THR A 256 -9.19 -8.03 4.69
N LYS A 257 -8.71 -7.92 3.44
CA LYS A 257 -9.38 -8.47 2.26
C LYS A 257 -8.52 -9.56 1.62
N LYS A 258 -9.07 -10.74 1.37
CA LYS A 258 -8.48 -11.83 0.57
C LYS A 258 -8.99 -11.74 -0.87
N LEU A 259 -8.26 -12.33 -1.81
CA LEU A 259 -8.71 -12.48 -3.20
C LEU A 259 -8.92 -13.96 -3.51
N GLN A 260 -9.94 -14.28 -4.29
CA GLN A 260 -10.24 -15.65 -4.65
C GLN A 260 -10.47 -15.78 -6.15
N THR A 261 -9.94 -16.84 -6.75
CA THR A 261 -10.18 -17.22 -8.14
C THR A 261 -10.33 -18.73 -8.28
N THR A 262 -10.65 -19.21 -9.47
CA THR A 262 -10.80 -20.64 -9.76
C THR A 262 -9.82 -21.05 -10.84
N VAL A 263 -9.02 -22.10 -10.58
CA VAL A 263 -8.10 -22.71 -11.55
C VAL A 263 -8.48 -24.18 -11.68
N GLY A 264 -8.98 -24.57 -12.86
CA GLY A 264 -9.59 -25.88 -13.06
C GLY A 264 -10.79 -26.07 -12.13
N LYS A 265 -10.73 -27.09 -11.26
CA LYS A 265 -11.76 -27.34 -10.21
C LYS A 265 -11.41 -26.73 -8.85
N ASN A 266 -10.21 -26.15 -8.72
CA ASN A 266 -9.68 -25.69 -7.44
C ASN A 266 -10.00 -24.22 -7.22
N LYS A 267 -10.43 -23.91 -6.00
CA LYS A 267 -10.58 -22.52 -5.54
C LYS A 267 -9.24 -22.07 -4.95
N ILE A 268 -8.64 -21.04 -5.54
CA ILE A 268 -7.34 -20.51 -5.15
C ILE A 268 -7.56 -19.23 -4.36
N THR A 269 -6.96 -19.14 -3.18
CA THR A 269 -7.09 -17.99 -2.28
C THR A 269 -5.74 -17.31 -2.11
N PHE A 270 -5.75 -15.99 -2.26
CA PHE A 270 -4.63 -15.10 -2.05
C PHE A 270 -4.88 -14.22 -0.83
N VAL A 271 -3.84 -13.96 -0.05
CA VAL A 271 -3.85 -13.09 1.12
C VAL A 271 -2.88 -11.92 0.92
N PRO A 272 -3.07 -10.78 1.62
CA PRO A 272 -2.10 -9.69 1.59
C PRO A 272 -0.69 -10.19 1.92
N TYR A 273 0.31 -9.78 1.13
CA TYR A 273 1.68 -10.26 1.30
C TYR A 273 2.19 -9.98 2.72
N TYR A 274 1.92 -8.80 3.29
CA TYR A 274 2.37 -8.49 4.65
C TYR A 274 1.83 -9.46 5.72
N ALA A 275 0.70 -10.13 5.45
CA ALA A 275 0.02 -10.97 6.43
C ALA A 275 0.47 -12.44 6.39
N TRP A 276 1.35 -12.82 5.46
CA TRP A 276 1.88 -14.18 5.39
C TRP A 276 2.60 -14.61 6.68
N GLU A 277 2.69 -15.91 6.92
CA GLU A 277 3.35 -16.54 8.08
C GLU A 277 2.72 -16.23 9.45
N ASN A 278 1.53 -15.61 9.51
CA ASN A 278 0.80 -15.41 10.78
C ASN A 278 -0.06 -16.62 11.20
N ARG A 279 -0.03 -17.73 10.45
CA ARG A 279 -0.94 -18.87 10.62
C ARG A 279 -0.17 -20.20 10.71
N GLU A 280 -0.28 -21.05 9.70
CA GLU A 280 0.44 -22.33 9.61
C GLU A 280 1.69 -22.16 8.76
N SER A 281 2.76 -22.88 9.11
CA SER A 281 3.96 -22.95 8.28
C SER A 281 3.66 -23.64 6.95
N GLY A 282 4.21 -23.14 5.85
CA GLY A 282 4.02 -23.75 4.55
C GLY A 282 4.56 -22.90 3.40
N LYS A 283 4.38 -23.41 2.18
CA LYS A 283 4.80 -22.71 0.97
C LYS A 283 4.10 -21.37 0.82
N MET A 284 4.80 -20.39 0.26
CA MET A 284 4.26 -19.09 -0.11
C MET A 284 4.81 -18.63 -1.46
N LEU A 285 3.97 -18.03 -2.32
CA LEU A 285 4.40 -17.43 -3.58
C LEU A 285 3.74 -16.06 -3.80
N VAL A 286 4.55 -15.05 -4.12
CA VAL A 286 4.07 -13.77 -4.69
C VAL A 286 3.93 -13.86 -6.22
N TRP A 287 4.93 -14.44 -6.88
CA TRP A 287 4.98 -14.57 -8.35
C TRP A 287 4.57 -15.97 -8.81
N VAL A 288 3.34 -16.09 -9.30
CA VAL A 288 2.75 -17.36 -9.77
C VAL A 288 2.89 -17.50 -11.29
N LYS A 289 2.93 -18.74 -11.81
CA LYS A 289 3.02 -18.98 -13.26
C LYS A 289 1.81 -18.37 -13.97
N TYR A 290 2.00 -17.90 -15.19
CA TYR A 290 0.95 -17.26 -15.97
C TYR A 290 1.05 -17.57 -17.47
N SER A 291 -0.03 -18.08 -18.04
CA SER A 291 -0.23 -18.19 -19.49
C SER A 291 -1.11 -17.06 -20.01
N LYS A 292 -0.74 -16.48 -21.16
CA LYS A 292 -1.57 -15.45 -21.81
C LYS A 292 -2.86 -16.03 -22.36
#